data_AF-A0A1B6CX81-F1
#
_entry.id   AF-A0A1B6CX81-F1
#
_cell.length_a   1.000
_cell.length_b   1.000
_cell.length_c   1.000
_cell.angle_alpha   90.00
_cell.angle_beta   90.00
_cell.angle_gamma   90.00
#
_symmetry.space_group_name_H-M   'P 1'
#
loop_
_entity.id
_entity.type
_entity.pdbx_description
1 polymer ?
#
loop_
_entity_poly.entity_id
_entity_poly.type
_entity_poly.pdbx_seq_one_letter_code
_entity_poly.pdbx_strand_id
1 'polypeptide(L)'
;CGGPTTGYLSWLEPYQGANTCSQKYSEYGLGYSVIMSYVDVLPKNIPFKMFFDNFFTSFDLLCDLGEHGILATGTIRANRISKTSPLNEPAKMKMGTRGSWECATDETTGVSLIRWNDNSVVTVATNF
;
A
#
# COMPACT_ATOMS: atom_id res chain seq x y z
N CYS A 1 9.57 3.56 -10.80
CA CYS A 1 10.86 2.84 -10.63
C CYS A 1 10.93 2.26 -9.23
N GLY A 2 11.78 1.27 -9.02
CA GLY A 2 12.02 0.61 -7.74
C GLY A 2 13.50 0.27 -7.57
N GLY A 3 13.94 0.20 -6.31
CA GLY A 3 15.33 -0.08 -5.97
C GLY A 3 15.53 -0.30 -4.47
N PRO A 4 16.67 -0.91 -4.08
CA PRO A 4 17.04 -1.12 -2.68
C PRO A 4 17.40 0.19 -1.97
N THR A 5 17.54 0.09 -0.65
CA THR A 5 17.94 1.20 0.24
C THR A 5 19.32 1.80 -0.07
N THR A 6 20.16 1.11 -0.85
CA THR A 6 21.45 1.62 -1.33
C THR A 6 21.30 2.70 -2.41
N GLY A 7 20.08 2.93 -2.93
CA GLY A 7 19.81 3.94 -3.95
C GLY A 7 20.06 3.49 -5.39
N TYR A 8 20.40 2.22 -5.63
CA TYR A 8 20.53 1.70 -6.99
C TYR A 8 19.17 1.55 -7.65
N LEU A 9 19.07 1.89 -8.94
CA LEU A 9 17.89 1.64 -9.74
C LEU A 9 17.87 0.17 -10.16
N SER A 10 16.92 -0.62 -9.62
CA SER A 10 16.76 -2.04 -10.00
C SER A 10 15.74 -2.24 -11.10
N TRP A 11 14.73 -1.37 -11.17
CA TRP A 11 13.66 -1.48 -12.16
C TRP A 11 13.05 -0.12 -12.49
N LEU A 12 12.69 0.07 -13.76
CA LEU A 12 12.09 1.29 -14.27
C LEU A 12 11.05 0.94 -15.33
N GLU A 13 9.88 1.54 -15.18
CA GLU A 13 8.84 1.57 -16.20
C GLU A 13 8.43 3.02 -16.43
N PRO A 14 8.70 3.60 -17.61
CA PRO A 14 8.27 4.96 -17.95
C PRO A 14 6.75 5.06 -18.07
N TYR A 15 6.17 6.14 -17.55
CA TYR A 15 4.74 6.42 -17.74
C TYR A 15 4.47 6.83 -19.20
N GLN A 16 3.55 6.13 -19.87
CA GLN A 16 3.17 6.31 -21.28
C GLN A 16 1.68 6.69 -21.44
N GLY A 17 1.07 7.30 -20.42
CA GLY A 17 -0.35 7.62 -20.45
C GLY A 17 -1.22 6.37 -20.34
N ALA A 18 -2.25 6.28 -21.18
CA ALA A 18 -3.23 5.19 -21.17
C ALA A 18 -2.62 3.79 -21.38
N ASN A 19 -1.45 3.70 -22.03
CA ASN A 19 -0.81 2.44 -22.36
C ASN A 19 0.16 1.93 -21.28
N THR A 20 0.29 2.62 -20.14
CA THR A 20 1.24 2.24 -19.08
C THR A 20 0.80 1.00 -18.29
N CYS A 21 -0.50 0.73 -18.24
CA CYS A 21 -1.01 -0.36 -17.41
C CYS A 21 -0.67 -1.71 -18.04
N SER A 22 -0.01 -2.60 -17.28
CA SER A 22 0.13 -4.00 -17.69
C SER A 22 -1.27 -4.60 -17.91
N GLN A 23 -1.47 -5.24 -19.07
CA GLN A 23 -2.75 -5.90 -19.39
C GLN A 23 -3.14 -6.92 -18.31
N LYS A 24 -2.15 -7.58 -17.69
CA LYS A 24 -2.31 -8.55 -16.62
C LYS A 24 -2.99 -7.99 -15.37
N TYR A 25 -2.79 -6.70 -15.06
CA TYR A 25 -3.24 -6.08 -13.80
C TYR A 25 -4.15 -4.87 -14.01
N SER A 26 -4.67 -4.71 -15.22
CA SER A 26 -5.42 -3.52 -15.64
C SER A 26 -6.68 -3.26 -14.80
N GLU A 27 -7.29 -4.31 -14.25
CA GLU A 27 -8.51 -4.23 -13.43
C GLU A 27 -8.29 -3.60 -12.04
N TYR A 28 -7.08 -3.68 -11.49
CA TYR A 28 -6.72 -3.13 -10.17
C TYR A 28 -6.21 -1.69 -10.25
N GLY A 29 -6.06 -1.15 -11.46
CA GLY A 29 -5.58 0.20 -11.72
C GLY A 29 -4.06 0.35 -11.72
N LEU A 30 -3.62 1.55 -12.11
CA LEU A 30 -2.23 1.81 -12.46
C LEU A 30 -1.24 1.60 -11.30
N GLY A 31 -1.57 2.07 -10.10
CA GLY A 31 -0.67 1.97 -8.93
C GLY A 31 -0.36 0.51 -8.59
N TYR A 32 -1.38 -0.33 -8.51
CA TYR A 32 -1.24 -1.77 -8.29
C TYR A 32 -0.43 -2.41 -9.43
N SER A 33 -0.79 -2.11 -10.68
CA SER A 33 -0.17 -2.68 -11.88
C SER A 33 1.34 -2.46 -11.93
N VAL A 34 1.81 -1.25 -11.58
CA VAL A 34 3.24 -0.92 -11.53
C VAL A 34 3.97 -1.73 -10.46
N ILE A 35 3.39 -1.87 -9.25
CA ILE A 35 4.05 -2.62 -8.17
C ILE A 35 4.11 -4.11 -8.50
N MET A 36 3.01 -4.71 -8.96
CA MET A 36 3.00 -6.13 -9.30
C MET A 36 3.88 -6.45 -10.52
N SER A 37 3.98 -5.55 -11.49
CA SER A 37 4.93 -5.69 -12.60
C SER A 37 6.39 -5.65 -12.12
N TYR A 38 6.69 -4.88 -11.06
CA TYR A 38 8.00 -4.92 -10.42
C TYR A 38 8.22 -6.24 -9.67
N VAL A 39 7.22 -6.73 -8.94
CA VAL A 39 7.27 -8.02 -8.23
C VAL A 39 7.54 -9.18 -9.19
N ASP A 40 6.90 -9.18 -10.36
CA ASP A 40 7.08 -10.22 -11.39
C ASP A 40 8.53 -10.39 -11.85
N VAL A 41 9.35 -9.32 -11.80
CA VAL A 41 10.76 -9.36 -12.22
C VAL A 41 11.75 -9.52 -11.05
N LEU A 42 11.27 -9.50 -9.81
CA LEU A 42 12.13 -9.69 -8.65
C LEU A 42 12.58 -11.14 -8.51
N PRO A 43 13.78 -11.38 -7.93
CA PRO A 43 14.20 -12.73 -7.57
C PRO A 43 13.18 -13.41 -6.65
N LYS A 44 12.77 -14.62 -7.01
CA LYS A 44 11.81 -15.39 -6.22
C LYS A 44 12.46 -15.94 -4.95
N ASN A 45 11.64 -16.22 -3.93
CA ASN A 45 12.06 -16.81 -2.65
C ASN A 45 13.04 -15.96 -1.83
N ILE A 46 13.04 -14.64 -2.03
CA ILE A 46 13.74 -13.68 -1.17
C ILE A 46 12.68 -12.91 -0.36
N PRO A 47 12.82 -12.81 0.97
CA PRO A 47 11.84 -12.12 1.82
C PRO A 47 12.00 -10.60 1.70
N PHE A 48 11.52 -10.04 0.59
CA PHE A 48 11.57 -8.60 0.34
C PHE A 48 10.64 -7.83 1.29
N LYS A 49 11.06 -6.60 1.57
CA LYS A 49 10.26 -5.60 2.29
C LYS A 49 10.08 -4.39 1.38
N MET A 50 8.84 -4.09 1.01
CA MET A 50 8.51 -2.99 0.11
C MET A 50 7.93 -1.80 0.87
N PHE A 51 8.33 -0.61 0.43
CA PHE A 51 7.84 0.66 0.96
C PHE A 51 7.46 1.54 -0.23
N PHE A 52 6.23 2.03 -0.25
CA PHE A 52 5.73 2.83 -1.37
C PHE A 52 4.81 3.96 -0.89
N ASP A 53 4.68 4.98 -1.73
CA ASP A 53 3.83 6.15 -1.47
C ASP A 53 2.34 5.83 -1.64
N ASN A 54 1.48 6.72 -1.12
CA ASN A 54 0.03 6.64 -1.16
C ASN A 54 -0.59 6.44 -2.54
N PHE A 55 0.11 6.79 -3.62
CA PHE A 55 -0.39 6.56 -4.96
C PHE A 55 -0.49 5.06 -5.28
N PHE A 56 0.43 4.26 -4.75
CA PHE A 56 0.53 2.83 -5.04
C PHE A 56 -0.26 1.97 -4.04
N THR A 57 -0.33 2.40 -2.78
CA THR A 57 -0.96 1.61 -1.70
C THR A 57 -2.45 1.37 -1.90
N SER A 58 -2.86 0.11 -1.88
CA SER A 58 -4.24 -0.35 -1.74
C SER A 58 -4.31 -1.57 -0.81
N PHE A 59 -5.51 -1.90 -0.33
CA PHE A 59 -5.72 -3.09 0.50
C PHE A 59 -5.41 -4.37 -0.28
N ASP A 60 -6.00 -4.51 -1.48
CA ASP A 60 -5.81 -5.69 -2.35
C ASP A 60 -4.32 -5.91 -2.69
N LEU A 61 -3.56 -4.84 -2.93
CA LEU A 61 -2.11 -4.94 -3.18
C LEU A 61 -1.38 -5.58 -1.99
N LEU A 62 -1.75 -5.23 -0.76
CA LEU A 62 -1.09 -5.78 0.43
C LEU A 62 -1.44 -7.24 0.67
N CYS A 63 -2.67 -7.65 0.37
CA CYS A 63 -3.08 -9.06 0.39
C CYS A 63 -2.22 -9.88 -0.58
N ASP A 64 -2.16 -9.45 -1.85
CA ASP A 64 -1.45 -10.18 -2.90
C ASP A 64 0.05 -10.21 -2.66
N LEU A 65 0.65 -9.12 -2.16
CA LEU A 65 2.05 -9.12 -1.74
C LEU A 65 2.30 -10.12 -0.60
N GLY A 66 1.35 -10.26 0.32
CA GLY A 66 1.40 -11.27 1.39
C GLY A 66 1.43 -12.70 0.85
N GLU A 67 0.59 -13.00 -0.15
CA GLU A 67 0.59 -14.30 -0.85
C GLU A 67 1.93 -14.58 -1.57
N HIS A 68 2.61 -13.52 -2.02
CA HIS A 68 3.95 -13.61 -2.62
C HIS A 68 5.08 -13.68 -1.57
N GLY A 69 4.76 -13.69 -0.28
CA GLY A 69 5.74 -13.69 0.81
C GLY A 69 6.50 -12.37 0.96
N ILE A 70 5.93 -11.27 0.49
CA ILE A 70 6.51 -9.93 0.51
C ILE A 70 5.79 -9.09 1.58
N LEU A 71 6.57 -8.58 2.53
CA LEU A 71 6.07 -7.63 3.52
C LEU A 71 6.10 -6.23 2.91
N ALA A 72 5.07 -5.44 3.16
CA ALA A 72 4.87 -4.17 2.51
C ALA A 72 4.10 -3.19 3.39
N THR A 73 4.45 -1.92 3.25
CA THR A 73 3.73 -0.83 3.91
C THR A 73 3.76 0.44 3.11
N GLY A 74 2.73 1.25 3.28
CA GLY A 74 2.64 2.58 2.72
C GLY A 74 1.52 3.36 3.37
N THR A 75 1.58 4.69 3.25
CA THR A 75 0.40 5.52 3.54
C THR A 75 -0.72 5.15 2.58
N ILE A 76 -1.97 5.12 3.04
CA ILE A 76 -3.14 4.83 2.21
C ILE A 76 -4.11 6.01 2.24
N ARG A 77 -4.69 6.34 1.07
CA ARG A 77 -5.69 7.41 0.98
C ARG A 77 -7.00 6.97 1.60
N ALA A 78 -7.68 7.86 2.32
CA ALA A 78 -8.94 7.55 2.99
C ALA A 78 -10.01 6.98 2.04
N ASN A 79 -10.06 7.44 0.78
CA ASN A 79 -11.00 6.96 -0.22
C ASN A 79 -10.70 5.56 -0.78
N ARG A 80 -9.57 4.95 -0.41
CA ARG A 80 -9.20 3.56 -0.75
C ARG A 80 -9.46 2.59 0.39
N ILE A 81 -9.95 3.06 1.53
CA ILE A 81 -10.33 2.23 2.67
C ILE A 81 -11.81 1.93 2.55
N SER A 82 -12.19 0.66 2.74
CA SER A 82 -13.60 0.26 2.72
C SER A 82 -14.42 1.03 3.74
N LYS A 83 -15.64 1.42 3.39
CA LYS A 83 -16.61 2.03 4.31
C LYS A 83 -17.06 1.06 5.43
N THR A 84 -16.82 -0.24 5.24
CA THR A 84 -17.07 -1.27 6.26
C THR A 84 -15.88 -1.47 7.20
N SER A 85 -14.78 -0.73 7.01
CA SER A 85 -13.64 -0.75 7.92
C SER A 85 -14.08 -0.30 9.32
N PRO A 86 -13.59 -0.94 10.40
CA PRO A 86 -13.93 -0.56 11.76
C PRO A 86 -13.22 0.72 12.24
N LEU A 87 -12.35 1.33 11.42
CA LEU A 87 -11.71 2.61 11.71
C LEU A 87 -12.72 3.76 11.73
N ASN A 88 -12.56 4.69 12.67
CA ASN A 88 -13.38 5.89 12.72
C ASN A 88 -13.07 6.80 11.53
N GLU A 89 -14.09 7.40 10.92
CA GLU A 89 -13.91 8.40 9.85
C GLU A 89 -12.88 9.49 10.21
N PRO A 90 -12.08 9.97 9.24
CA PRO A 90 -11.04 10.97 9.52
C PRO A 90 -11.55 12.22 10.26
N ALA A 91 -12.79 12.64 9.99
CA ALA A 91 -13.41 13.76 10.68
C ALA A 91 -13.57 13.51 12.19
N LYS A 92 -14.01 12.31 12.58
CA LYS A 92 -14.15 11.91 13.99
C LYS A 92 -12.79 11.76 14.65
N MET A 93 -11.80 11.23 13.94
CA MET A 93 -10.44 11.10 14.44
C MET A 93 -9.80 12.45 14.77
N LYS A 94 -10.07 13.47 13.92
CA LYS A 94 -9.57 14.84 14.09
C LYS A 94 -10.14 15.56 15.32
N MET A 95 -11.29 15.12 15.84
CA MET A 95 -11.89 15.66 17.07
C MET A 95 -11.16 15.17 18.34
N GLY A 96 -10.39 14.08 18.23
CA GLY A 96 -9.57 13.57 19.33
C GLY A 96 -8.31 14.41 19.56
N THR A 97 -7.59 14.11 20.64
CA THR A 97 -6.31 14.74 20.96
C THR A 97 -5.27 14.43 19.88
N ARG A 98 -4.42 15.40 19.53
CA ARG A 98 -3.25 15.13 18.66
C ARG A 98 -2.40 14.01 19.25
N GLY A 99 -1.98 13.07 18.42
CA GLY A 99 -1.29 11.85 18.81
C GLY A 99 -2.22 10.67 19.14
N SER A 100 -3.54 10.86 19.14
CA SER A 100 -4.47 9.74 19.20
C SER A 100 -4.27 8.83 17.97
N TRP A 101 -4.47 7.53 18.17
CA TRP A 101 -4.39 6.54 17.11
C TRP A 101 -5.39 5.41 17.31
N GLU A 102 -5.69 4.72 16.23
CA GLU A 102 -6.53 3.53 16.19
C GLU A 102 -5.96 2.55 15.15
N CYS A 103 -6.25 1.27 15.34
CA CYS A 103 -5.80 0.20 14.46
C CYS A 103 -6.96 -0.76 14.18
N ALA A 104 -6.98 -1.29 12.97
CA ALA A 104 -7.88 -2.34 12.54
C ALA A 104 -7.07 -3.38 11.76
N THR A 105 -7.15 -4.64 12.16
CA THR A 105 -6.47 -5.75 11.48
C THR A 105 -7.52 -6.69 10.94
N ASP A 106 -7.39 -7.05 9.67
CA ASP A 106 -8.10 -8.19 9.10
C ASP A 106 -7.31 -9.46 9.41
N GLU A 107 -7.82 -10.28 10.32
CA GLU A 107 -7.18 -11.53 10.75
C GLU A 107 -7.09 -12.58 9.64
N THR A 108 -7.90 -12.45 8.58
CA THR A 108 -7.88 -13.40 7.44
C THR A 108 -6.69 -13.13 6.54
N THR A 109 -6.45 -11.86 6.22
CA THR A 109 -5.41 -11.43 5.29
C THR A 109 -4.11 -11.02 5.98
N GLY A 110 -4.16 -10.76 7.28
CA GLY A 110 -3.06 -10.19 8.06
C GLY A 110 -2.86 -8.69 7.83
N VAL A 111 -3.67 -8.04 6.98
CA VAL A 111 -3.52 -6.63 6.66
C VAL A 111 -4.05 -5.77 7.81
N SER A 112 -3.22 -4.84 8.26
CA SER A 112 -3.53 -3.86 9.29
C SER A 112 -3.61 -2.45 8.72
N LEU A 113 -4.62 -1.70 9.15
CA LEU A 113 -4.79 -0.27 8.91
C LEU A 113 -4.58 0.48 10.22
N ILE A 114 -3.65 1.43 10.23
CA ILE A 114 -3.30 2.23 11.40
C ILE A 114 -3.56 3.70 11.06
N ARG A 115 -4.43 4.35 11.82
CA ARG A 115 -4.79 5.76 11.63
C ARG A 115 -4.42 6.56 12.87
N TRP A 116 -3.82 7.73 12.67
CA TRP A 116 -3.49 8.63 13.77
C TRP A 116 -3.77 10.09 13.41
N ASN A 117 -4.02 10.89 14.45
CA ASN A 117 -4.25 12.31 14.35
C ASN A 117 -2.94 13.07 14.57
N ASP A 118 -2.38 13.69 13.51
CA ASP A 118 -1.27 14.62 13.64
C ASP A 118 -1.71 16.05 13.26
N ASN A 119 -0.92 16.82 12.50
CA ASN A 119 -1.39 18.08 11.90
C ASN A 119 -2.55 17.81 10.92
N SER A 120 -2.53 16.64 10.30
CA SER A 120 -3.62 16.04 9.54
C SER A 120 -3.79 14.58 9.95
N VAL A 121 -4.95 14.00 9.65
CA VAL A 121 -5.18 12.57 9.88
C VAL A 121 -4.45 11.79 8.80
N VAL A 122 -3.58 10.87 9.23
CA VAL A 122 -2.82 9.99 8.35
C VAL A 122 -3.29 8.56 8.56
N THR A 123 -3.25 7.75 7.51
CA THR A 123 -3.52 6.32 7.61
C THR A 123 -2.43 5.56 6.88
N VAL A 124 -1.90 4.52 7.52
CA VAL A 124 -0.94 3.57 6.96
C VAL A 124 -1.62 2.22 6.83
N ALA A 125 -1.32 1.52 5.75
CA ALA A 125 -1.70 0.14 5.55
C ALA A 125 -0.43 -0.73 5.52
N THR A 126 -0.52 -1.94 6.09
CA THR A 126 0.63 -2.83 6.25
C THR A 126 0.19 -4.29 6.30
N ASN A 127 0.98 -5.21 5.75
CA ASN A 127 0.85 -6.66 5.95
C ASN A 127 2.02 -7.25 6.76
N PHE A 128 2.76 -6.39 7.48
CA PHE A 128 3.84 -6.77 8.40
C PHE A 128 3.35 -7.55 9.62
#